data_AF-A0A965J342-F1
#
_entry.id   AF-A0A965J342-F1
#
_cell.length_a   1.000
_cell.length_b   1.000
_cell.length_c   1.000
_cell.angle_alpha   90.00
_cell.angle_beta   90.00
_cell.angle_gamma   90.00
#
_symmetry.space_group_name_H-M   'P 1'
#
loop_
_entity.id
_entity.type
_entity.pdbx_description
1 polymer ?
#
loop_
_entity_poly.entity_id
_entity_poly.type
_entity_poly.pdbx_seq_one_letter_code
_entity_poly.pdbx_strand_id
1 'polypeptide(L)' 'MILKKTNNMSIKVGDDYRTNELSFIPGGSEVEAVSKNGKKKIYDKIKMVDKYCNRLKGDQSIIEIYVNGKLYWKRNP' A
#
# COMPACT_ATOMS: atom_id res chain seq x y z
N MET A 1 32.04 -27.64 6.33
CA MET A 1 30.69 -27.48 5.73
C MET A 1 30.51 -26.03 5.30
N ILE A 2 29.86 -25.76 4.17
CA ILE A 2 29.64 -24.40 3.65
C ILE A 2 28.14 -24.18 3.47
N LEU A 3 27.50 -23.36 4.31
CA LEU A 3 26.11 -22.98 4.09
C LEU A 3 26.02 -21.90 3.02
N LYS A 4 25.46 -22.23 1.86
CA LYS A 4 25.05 -21.24 0.85
C LYS A 4 23.86 -20.45 1.40
N LYS A 5 24.10 -19.22 1.85
CA LYS A 5 23.04 -18.33 2.35
C LYS A 5 22.34 -17.64 1.17
N THR A 6 21.12 -18.07 0.86
CA THR A 6 20.35 -17.60 -0.31
C THR A 6 20.00 -16.11 -0.20
N ASN A 7 20.14 -15.37 -1.30
CA ASN A 7 19.86 -13.93 -1.37
C ASN A 7 18.36 -13.62 -1.44
N ASN A 8 17.66 -13.63 -0.30
CA ASN A 8 16.35 -12.99 -0.18
C ASN A 8 16.54 -11.47 -0.15
N MET A 9 16.63 -10.83 -1.32
CA MET A 9 16.85 -9.39 -1.45
C MET A 9 15.58 -8.56 -1.20
N SER A 10 14.93 -8.80 -0.05
CA SER A 10 13.85 -7.95 0.45
C SER A 10 14.45 -6.63 0.94
N ILE A 11 14.34 -5.57 0.13
CA ILE A 11 14.69 -4.21 0.55
C ILE A 11 13.68 -3.77 1.62
N LYS A 12 14.01 -4.03 2.88
CA LYS A 12 13.25 -3.56 4.03
C LYS A 12 13.49 -2.07 4.18
N VAL A 13 12.65 -1.26 3.51
CA VAL A 13 12.71 0.20 3.56
C VAL A 13 12.64 0.63 5.03
N GLY A 14 13.73 1.20 5.53
CA GLY A 14 13.81 1.71 6.89
C GLY A 14 12.89 2.89 7.10
N ASP A 15 12.60 3.17 8.37
CA ASP A 15 11.66 4.18 8.85
C ASP A 15 11.94 5.60 8.31
N ASP A 16 13.16 5.84 7.83
CA ASP A 16 13.66 7.04 7.14
C ASP A 16 12.75 7.58 6.01
N TYR A 17 12.05 6.69 5.29
CA TYR A 17 11.10 7.09 4.23
C TYR A 17 9.67 7.39 4.72
N ARG A 18 9.39 7.40 6.03
CA ARG A 18 8.07 7.81 6.57
C ARG A 18 7.90 9.32 6.62
N THR A 19 7.71 9.94 5.46
CA THR A 19 7.38 11.38 5.28
C THR A 19 5.96 11.78 5.77
N ASN A 20 5.40 11.07 6.76
CA ASN A 20 4.09 11.36 7.34
C ASN A 20 4.06 10.99 8.83
N GLU A 21 4.12 11.99 9.70
CA GLU A 21 4.22 11.86 11.17
C GLU A 21 2.99 11.23 11.84
N LEU A 22 1.88 11.04 11.12
CA LEU A 22 0.63 10.49 11.66
C LEU A 22 0.65 8.98 11.99
N SER A 23 1.84 8.33 12.00
CA SER A 23 1.95 6.96 11.48
C SER A 23 2.77 5.88 12.23
N PHE A 24 3.38 5.97 13.41
CA PHE A 24 3.03 6.60 14.69
C PHE A 24 1.67 6.18 15.28
N ILE A 25 0.56 6.87 15.04
CA ILE A 25 -0.71 6.63 15.78
C ILE A 25 -1.20 5.16 15.63
N PRO A 26 -1.61 4.47 16.71
CA PRO A 26 -2.26 3.16 16.62
C PRO A 26 -3.71 3.28 16.12
N GLY A 27 -4.13 2.34 15.26
CA GLY A 27 -5.48 2.28 14.70
C GLY A 27 -5.67 3.05 13.38
N GLY A 28 -6.52 2.48 12.53
CA GLY A 28 -6.77 2.89 11.15
C GLY A 28 -7.01 1.64 10.29
N SER A 29 -7.09 1.81 8.97
CA SER A 29 -7.02 0.69 8.02
C SER A 29 -5.83 0.85 7.09
N GLU A 30 -5.33 -0.27 6.61
CA GLU A 30 -4.42 -0.35 5.47
C GLU A 30 -5.21 -0.21 4.17
N VAL A 31 -4.70 0.57 3.22
CA VAL A 31 -5.25 0.71 1.87
C VAL A 31 -4.13 0.47 0.85
N GLU A 32 -4.21 -0.62 0.08
CA GLU A 32 -3.29 -0.85 -1.06
C GLU A 32 -3.94 -0.34 -2.34
N ALA A 33 -3.22 0.50 -3.10
CA ALA A 33 -3.61 0.93 -4.43
C ALA A 33 -2.67 0.33 -5.48
N VAL A 34 -3.23 -0.42 -6.44
CA VAL A 34 -2.50 -1.02 -7.56
C VAL A 34 -2.64 -0.14 -8.79
N SER A 35 -1.50 0.22 -9.39
CA SER A 35 -1.42 1.04 -10.61
C SER A 35 -1.37 0.16 -11.86
N LYS A 36 -1.83 0.67 -13.01
CA LYS A 36 -1.75 0.03 -14.35
C LYS A 36 -0.37 -0.57 -14.65
N ASN A 37 0.70 0.10 -14.22
CA ASN A 37 2.09 -0.30 -14.43
C ASN A 37 2.59 -1.30 -13.36
N GLY A 38 1.70 -2.11 -12.76
CA GLY A 38 2.00 -3.10 -11.71
C GLY A 38 2.44 -2.51 -10.35
N LYS A 39 2.74 -1.21 -10.26
CA LYS A 39 3.20 -0.55 -9.04
C LYS A 39 2.10 -0.53 -7.97
N LYS A 40 2.35 -1.18 -6.84
CA LYS A 40 1.55 -1.12 -5.61
C LYS A 40 2.01 0.06 -4.74
N LYS A 41 1.06 0.71 -4.07
CA LYS A 41 1.30 1.69 -2.99
C LYS A 41 0.44 1.29 -1.79
N ILE A 42 1.06 0.99 -0.66
CA ILE A 42 0.36 0.62 0.58
C ILE A 42 0.33 1.85 1.49
N TYR A 43 -0.86 2.20 1.97
CA TYR A 43 -1.12 3.35 2.83
C TYR A 43 -1.72 2.86 4.16
N ASP A 44 -0.94 2.93 5.23
CA ASP A 44 -1.38 2.56 6.59
C ASP A 44 -1.99 3.77 7.34
N LYS A 45 -2.65 3.53 8.49
CA LYS A 45 -3.32 4.52 9.36
C LYS A 45 -4.43 5.32 8.68
N ILE A 46 -5.07 4.80 7.63
CA ILE A 46 -6.18 5.48 6.96
C ILE A 46 -7.44 5.42 7.85
N LYS A 47 -7.73 6.52 8.53
CA LYS A 47 -8.89 6.69 9.42
C LYS A 47 -10.21 6.98 8.67
N MET A 48 -10.14 7.49 7.44
CA MET A 48 -11.29 7.78 6.57
C MET A 48 -11.17 7.00 5.26
N VAL A 49 -11.37 5.68 5.33
CA VAL A 49 -11.16 4.75 4.21
C VAL A 49 -11.87 5.19 2.95
N ASP A 50 -13.18 5.42 2.98
CA ASP A 50 -13.91 5.72 1.75
C ASP A 50 -13.48 7.05 1.11
N LYS A 51 -13.29 8.12 1.89
CA LYS A 51 -12.77 9.41 1.40
C LYS A 51 -11.41 9.24 0.72
N TYR A 52 -10.54 8.39 1.26
CA TYR A 52 -9.23 8.10 0.68
C TYR A 52 -9.34 7.25 -0.60
N CYS A 53 -10.17 6.20 -0.56
CA CYS A 53 -10.44 5.35 -1.72
C CYS A 53 -11.12 6.13 -2.86
N ASN A 54 -12.00 7.07 -2.56
CA ASN A 54 -12.65 7.93 -3.55
C ASN A 54 -11.63 8.84 -4.26
N ARG A 55 -10.66 9.40 -3.52
CA ARG A 55 -9.52 10.11 -4.12
C ARG A 55 -8.70 9.20 -5.04
N LEU A 56 -8.46 7.95 -4.64
CA LEU A 56 -7.73 6.96 -5.45
C LEU A 56 -8.51 6.51 -6.71
N LYS A 57 -9.86 6.39 -6.65
CA LYS A 57 -10.72 6.10 -7.81
C LYS A 57 -10.59 7.17 -8.91
N GLY A 58 -10.39 8.43 -8.51
CA GLY A 58 -10.14 9.57 -9.42
C GLY A 58 -8.80 9.51 -10.15
N ASP A 59 -7.79 8.83 -9.61
CA ASP A 59 -6.50 8.66 -10.29
C ASP A 59 -6.62 7.60 -11.39
N GLN A 60 -6.51 8.04 -12.65
CA GLN A 60 -6.61 7.18 -13.83
C GLN A 60 -5.48 6.14 -13.93
N SER A 61 -4.41 6.29 -13.15
CA SER A 61 -3.32 5.32 -13.02
C SER A 61 -3.73 4.11 -12.17
N ILE A 62 -4.68 4.26 -11.24
CA ILE A 62 -5.10 3.20 -10.32
C ILE A 62 -6.17 2.32 -10.99
N ILE A 63 -5.98 1.00 -10.85
CA ILE A 63 -6.89 -0.05 -11.36
C ILE A 63 -7.51 -0.88 -10.25
N GLU A 64 -6.85 -1.04 -9.09
CA GLU A 64 -7.40 -1.83 -7.98
C GLU A 64 -7.10 -1.12 -6.66
N ILE A 65 -8.04 -1.21 -5.72
CA ILE A 65 -7.91 -0.70 -4.36
C ILE A 65 -8.34 -1.82 -3.41
N TYR A 66 -7.44 -2.20 -2.51
CA TYR A 66 -7.70 -3.16 -1.44
C TYR A 66 -7.68 -2.41 -0.10
N VAL A 67 -8.50 -2.86 0.85
CA VAL A 67 -8.58 -2.33 2.22
C VAL A 67 -8.42 -3.50 3.19
N ASN A 68 -7.42 -3.44 4.06
CA ASN A 68 -7.04 -4.53 4.97
C ASN A 68 -6.97 -5.89 4.26
N GLY A 69 -6.26 -5.94 3.12
CA GLY A 69 -6.13 -7.12 2.25
C GLY A 69 -7.35 -7.52 1.41
N LYS A 70 -8.55 -6.92 1.62
CA LYS A 70 -9.77 -7.24 0.87
C LYS A 70 -9.96 -6.28 -0.31
N LEU A 71 -10.33 -6.80 -1.50
CA LEU A 71 -10.63 -5.94 -2.65
C LEU A 71 -11.84 -5.03 -2.34
N TYR A 72 -11.61 -3.71 -2.33
CA TYR A 72 -12.63 -2.69 -2.08
C TYR A 72 -13.20 -2.11 -3.37
N TRP A 73 -12.36 -1.96 -4.39
CA TRP A 73 -12.76 -1.45 -5.70
C TRP A 73 -11.80 -1.91 -6.79
N LYS A 74 -12.35 -2.14 -7.99
CA LYS A 74 -11.59 -2.38 -9.21
C LYS A 74 -12.14 -1.48 -10.32
N ARG A 75 -11.25 -0.87 -11.10
CA ARG A 75 -11.59 -0.23 -12.37
C ARG A 75 -11.96 -1.36 -13.34
N ASN A 76 -13.21 -1.39 -13.77
CA ASN A 76 -13.63 -2.29 -14.84
C ASN A 76 -12.80 -1.98 -16.10
N PRO A 77 -12.37 -2.98 -16.88
CA PRO A 77 -11.86 -2.75 -18.24
C PRO A 77 -12.92 -2.10 -19.14
#